data_AF-A0A855LN44-F1
#
_entry.id   AF-A0A855LN44-F1
#
_cell.length_a   1.000
_cell.length_b   1.000
_cell.length_c   1.000
_cell.angle_alpha   90.00
_cell.angle_beta   90.00
_cell.angle_gamma   90.00
#
_symmetry.space_group_name_H-M   'P 1'
#
loop_
_entity.id
_entity.type
_entity.pdbx_description
1 polymer ?
#
loop_
_entity_poly.entity_id
_entity_poly.type
_entity_poly.pdbx_seq_one_letter_code
_entity_poly.pdbx_strand_id
1 'polypeptide(L)'
;MSIQGSSGTHVNGQVLVIRPGTVEIDLNPAQNSFSFWFANADKGLTVRFFAQDGSKIDEFIEPAHGAGEKAFGHTIQPSFTRVQIEVTGDSVLIDKLEFV
;
A
#
# COMPACT_ATOMS: atom_id res chain seq x y z
N MET A 1 3.88 35.48 -2.07
CA MET A 1 3.05 34.28 -1.85
C MET A 1 4.02 33.11 -1.77
N SER A 2 4.33 32.64 -0.57
CA SER A 2 5.26 31.52 -0.35
C SER A 2 4.47 30.23 -0.25
N ILE A 3 4.72 29.29 -1.16
CA ILE A 3 4.28 27.90 -0.98
C ILE A 3 5.19 27.33 0.11
N GLN A 4 4.64 27.19 1.31
CA GLN A 4 5.26 26.47 2.42
C GLN A 4 5.08 24.98 2.10
N GLY A 5 6.18 24.29 1.80
CA GLY A 5 6.16 22.88 1.39
C GLY A 5 5.58 21.99 2.49
N SER A 6 4.42 21.40 2.22
CA SER A 6 3.88 20.23 2.91
C SER A 6 3.61 19.19 1.83
N SER A 7 4.27 18.03 1.89
CA SER A 7 4.57 17.10 0.76
C SER A 7 5.68 17.63 -0.16
N GLY A 8 6.75 16.86 -0.33
CA GLY A 8 7.90 17.32 -1.12
C GLY A 8 9.20 16.52 -1.04
N THR A 9 9.24 15.33 -0.41
CA THR A 9 10.50 14.54 -0.29
C THR A 9 10.38 13.08 -0.72
N HIS A 10 9.28 12.68 -1.37
CA HIS A 10 9.01 11.26 -1.62
C HIS A 10 9.21 10.81 -3.06
N VAL A 11 9.20 11.70 -4.06
CA VAL A 11 9.38 11.33 -5.48
C VAL A 11 10.83 10.93 -5.78
N ASN A 12 11.21 9.73 -5.37
CA ASN A 12 12.38 9.03 -5.89
C ASN A 12 11.95 8.26 -7.15
N GLY A 13 11.55 9.01 -8.19
CA GLY A 13 11.44 8.57 -9.59
C GLY A 13 10.41 7.50 -9.99
N GLN A 14 9.86 6.68 -9.10
CA GLN A 14 8.94 5.57 -9.46
C GLN A 14 7.73 5.52 -8.54
N VAL A 15 6.65 6.16 -8.98
CA VAL A 15 5.32 6.07 -8.35
C VAL A 15 4.52 5.00 -9.09
N LEU A 16 3.96 4.05 -8.35
CA LEU A 16 2.99 3.09 -8.88
C LEU A 16 1.60 3.71 -8.81
N VAL A 17 0.94 3.83 -9.96
CA VAL A 17 -0.47 4.26 -10.03
C VAL A 17 -1.35 3.03 -10.10
N ILE A 18 -2.08 2.74 -9.03
CA ILE A 18 -3.06 1.66 -9.00
C ILE A 18 -4.42 2.23 -9.37
N ARG A 19 -4.93 1.83 -10.54
CA ARG A 19 -6.31 2.10 -10.94
C ARG A 19 -7.27 1.23 -10.14
N PRO A 20 -8.55 1.59 -10.05
CA PRO A 20 -9.55 0.79 -9.35
C PRO A 20 -9.50 -0.67 -9.78
N GLY A 21 -9.43 -1.56 -8.80
CA GLY A 21 -9.15 -2.97 -9.00
C GLY A 21 -8.15 -3.50 -7.98
N THR A 22 -7.49 -4.59 -8.36
CA THR A 22 -6.70 -5.38 -7.43
C THR A 22 -5.32 -5.65 -8.02
N VAL A 23 -4.28 -5.38 -7.23
CA VAL A 23 -2.89 -5.75 -7.53
C VAL A 23 -2.46 -6.83 -6.55
N GLU A 24 -1.83 -7.87 -7.07
CA GLU A 24 -1.24 -8.94 -6.26
C GLU A 24 0.27 -8.87 -6.34
N ILE A 25 0.92 -9.06 -5.19
CA ILE A 25 2.37 -9.07 -5.05
C ILE A 25 2.76 -10.32 -4.29
N ASP A 26 3.56 -11.17 -4.91
CA ASP A 26 4.13 -12.34 -4.25
C ASP A 26 5.26 -11.90 -3.31
N LEU A 27 5.20 -12.41 -2.08
CA LEU A 27 6.19 -12.15 -1.05
C LEU A 27 7.27 -13.22 -1.06
N ASN A 28 8.51 -12.80 -0.82
CA ASN A 28 9.62 -13.71 -0.58
C ASN A 28 9.65 -14.07 0.93
N PRO A 29 9.75 -15.36 1.31
CA PRO A 29 9.84 -15.79 2.71
C PRO A 29 10.97 -15.13 3.52
N ALA A 30 11.98 -14.54 2.87
CA ALA A 30 13.06 -13.83 3.54
C ALA A 30 12.69 -12.41 4.01
N GLN A 31 11.55 -11.87 3.58
CA GLN A 31 11.09 -10.52 3.92
C GLN A 31 10.39 -10.54 5.30
N ASN A 32 10.71 -9.54 6.12
CA ASN A 32 10.22 -9.37 7.48
C ASN A 32 9.24 -8.21 7.61
N SER A 33 9.20 -7.30 6.63
CA SER A 33 8.31 -6.15 6.62
C SER A 33 7.91 -5.72 5.20
N PHE A 34 6.71 -5.16 5.11
CA PHE A 34 6.13 -4.56 3.91
C PHE A 34 5.63 -3.17 4.25
N SER A 35 6.08 -2.15 3.51
CA SER A 35 5.64 -0.78 3.73
C SER A 35 5.56 0.02 2.43
N PHE A 36 4.69 1.02 2.43
CA PHE A 36 4.60 2.01 1.36
C PHE A 36 3.92 3.29 1.82
N TRP A 37 4.11 4.35 1.04
CA TRP A 37 3.34 5.58 1.13
C TRP A 37 2.22 5.55 0.10
N PHE A 38 1.07 6.12 0.45
CA PHE A 38 -0.04 6.25 -0.49
C PHE A 38 -0.76 7.60 -0.40
N ALA A 39 -1.35 8.01 -1.52
CA ALA A 39 -2.17 9.21 -1.65
C ALA A 39 -3.39 8.95 -2.54
N ASN A 40 -4.38 9.85 -2.47
CA ASN A 40 -5.65 9.77 -3.24
C ASN A 40 -6.48 8.50 -2.97
N ALA A 41 -6.41 7.96 -1.75
CA ALA A 41 -7.25 6.85 -1.30
C ALA A 41 -8.62 7.29 -0.76
N ASP A 42 -9.17 8.38 -1.29
CA ASP A 42 -10.43 9.00 -0.84
C ASP A 42 -11.64 8.07 -0.85
N LYS A 43 -11.58 7.03 -1.69
CA LYS A 43 -12.62 6.04 -1.89
C LYS A 43 -12.31 4.69 -1.26
N GLY A 44 -11.20 4.59 -0.52
CA GLY A 44 -10.78 3.41 0.21
C GLY A 44 -9.60 2.69 -0.43
N LEU A 45 -8.76 2.12 0.44
CA LEU A 45 -7.65 1.24 0.10
C LEU A 45 -7.72 0.05 1.06
N THR A 46 -7.71 -1.17 0.53
CA THR A 46 -7.66 -2.39 1.35
C THR A 46 -6.38 -3.15 1.03
N VAL A 47 -5.62 -3.53 2.06
CA VAL A 47 -4.43 -4.36 1.94
C VAL A 47 -4.70 -5.68 2.65
N ARG A 48 -4.55 -6.81 1.96
CA ARG A 48 -4.78 -8.15 2.51
C ARG A 48 -3.53 -9.00 2.39
N PHE A 49 -3.29 -9.83 3.40
CA PHE A 49 -2.18 -10.78 3.43
C PHE A 49 -2.69 -12.20 3.40
N PHE A 50 -2.04 -13.05 2.61
CA PHE A 50 -2.45 -14.43 2.40
C PHE A 50 -1.33 -15.44 2.66
N ALA A 51 -1.73 -16.60 3.15
CA ALA A 51 -0.87 -17.78 3.26
C ALA A 51 -0.74 -18.50 1.91
N GLN A 52 0.17 -19.47 1.86
CA GLN A 52 0.42 -20.27 0.65
C GLN A 52 -0.81 -21.07 0.20
N ASP A 53 -1.66 -21.48 1.14
CA ASP A 53 -2.90 -22.22 0.87
C ASP A 53 -4.05 -21.31 0.39
N GLY A 54 -3.80 -20.00 0.26
CA GLY A 54 -4.77 -19.00 -0.16
C GLY A 54 -5.65 -18.48 0.97
N SER A 55 -5.44 -18.90 2.22
CA SER A 55 -6.19 -18.35 3.37
C SER A 55 -5.77 -16.90 3.65
N LYS A 56 -6.77 -16.04 3.92
CA LYS A 56 -6.51 -14.66 4.37
C LYS A 56 -6.01 -14.70 5.81
N ILE A 57 -4.81 -14.16 6.03
CA ILE A 57 -4.20 -14.08 7.36
C ILE A 57 -4.54 -12.76 8.03
N ASP A 58 -4.42 -11.65 7.29
CA ASP A 58 -4.60 -10.31 7.85
C ASP A 58 -5.20 -9.33 6.82
N GLU A 59 -5.76 -8.23 7.30
CA GLU A 59 -6.44 -7.21 6.50
C GLU A 59 -6.36 -5.84 7.16
N PHE A 60 -5.92 -4.86 6.36
CA PHE A 60 -5.97 -3.44 6.69
C PHE A 60 -6.94 -2.73 5.76
N ILE A 61 -7.84 -1.94 6.34
CA ILE A 61 -8.82 -1.14 5.61
C ILE A 61 -8.57 0.32 5.95
N GLU A 62 -8.12 1.10 4.96
CA GLU A 62 -8.12 2.55 5.06
C GLU A 62 -9.53 3.06 4.72
N PRO A 63 -10.25 3.66 5.68
CA PRO A 63 -11.56 4.21 5.40
C PRO A 63 -11.45 5.49 4.58
N ALA A 64 -12.52 5.84 3.86
CA ALA A 64 -12.62 7.07 3.08
C ALA A 64 -12.49 8.32 3.98
N HIS A 65 -11.27 8.81 4.15
CA HIS A 65 -10.94 9.91 5.05
C HIS A 65 -10.01 10.92 4.37
N GLY A 66 -10.54 11.58 3.34
CA GLY A 66 -10.01 12.82 2.75
C GLY A 66 -8.64 12.73 2.07
N ALA A 67 -8.38 13.69 1.19
CA ALA A 67 -7.20 13.73 0.35
C ALA A 67 -5.97 14.06 1.21
N GLY A 68 -5.26 13.02 1.62
CA GLY A 68 -4.03 13.13 2.40
C GLY A 68 -3.06 12.00 2.09
N GLU A 69 -1.77 12.30 2.22
CA GLU A 69 -0.70 11.30 2.13
C GLU A 69 -0.62 10.54 3.46
N LYS A 70 -0.53 9.21 3.38
CA LYS A 70 -0.42 8.32 4.55
C LYS A 70 0.64 7.25 4.30
N ALA A 71 1.18 6.71 5.38
CA ALA A 71 2.08 5.57 5.35
C ALA A 71 1.36 4.32 5.82
N PHE A 72 1.60 3.21 5.13
CA PHE A 72 1.24 1.87 5.53
C PHE A 72 2.51 1.07 5.85
N GLY A 73 2.46 0.27 6.91
CA GLY A 73 3.55 -0.62 7.29
C GLY A 73 3.00 -1.85 8.02
N HIS A 74 3.53 -3.01 7.68
CA HIS A 74 3.13 -4.28 8.26
C HIS A 74 4.32 -5.22 8.43
N THR A 75 4.41 -5.89 9.57
CA THR A 75 5.37 -6.97 9.79
C THR A 75 4.92 -8.21 9.02
N ILE A 76 5.79 -8.79 8.21
CA ILE A 76 5.53 -10.01 7.45
C ILE A 76 5.93 -11.20 8.33
N GLN A 77 5.01 -12.16 8.48
CA GLN A 77 5.32 -13.42 9.14
C GLN A 77 5.79 -14.45 8.10
N PRO A 78 6.58 -15.48 8.48
CA PRO A 78 7.04 -16.51 7.53
C PRO A 78 5.93 -17.25 6.79
N SER A 79 4.69 -17.24 7.31
CA SER A 79 3.51 -17.83 6.68
C SER A 79 2.93 -16.99 5.54
N PHE A 80 3.30 -15.72 5.44
CA PHE A 80 2.75 -14.79 4.45
C PHE A 80 3.45 -15.04 3.11
N THR A 81 2.67 -15.21 2.06
CA THR A 81 3.20 -15.49 0.70
C THR A 81 2.71 -14.52 -0.35
N ARG A 82 1.65 -13.77 -0.06
CA ARG A 82 1.08 -12.79 -0.98
C ARG A 82 0.48 -11.61 -0.25
N VAL A 83 0.65 -10.43 -0.84
CA VAL A 83 -0.12 -9.22 -0.52
C VAL A 83 -1.06 -8.92 -1.67
N GLN A 84 -2.28 -8.55 -1.34
CA GLN A 84 -3.24 -8.00 -2.29
C GLN A 84 -3.57 -6.56 -1.89
N ILE A 85 -3.45 -5.64 -2.83
CA ILE A 85 -3.84 -4.25 -2.66
C ILE A 85 -5.07 -4.02 -3.54
N GLU A 86 -6.20 -3.75 -2.90
CA GLU A 86 -7.46 -3.40 -3.55
C GLU A 86 -7.71 -1.91 -3.41
N VAL A 87 -7.98 -1.27 -4.54
CA VAL A 87 -8.35 0.14 -4.62
C VAL A 87 -9.78 0.24 -5.11
N THR A 88 -10.64 0.86 -4.31
CA THR A 88 -12.03 1.11 -4.65
C THR A 88 -12.20 2.57 -5.10
N GLY A 89 -12.92 2.81 -6.20
CA GLY A 89 -13.29 4.16 -6.64
C GLY A 89 -12.30 4.87 -7.55
N ASP A 90 -11.37 5.66 -7.00
CA ASP A 90 -10.40 6.46 -7.76
C ASP A 90 -9.01 5.81 -7.77
N SER A 91 -8.08 6.31 -8.60
CA SER A 91 -6.72 5.77 -8.63
C SER A 91 -5.92 6.19 -7.40
N VAL A 92 -5.21 5.24 -6.79
CA VAL A 92 -4.30 5.48 -5.66
C VAL A 92 -2.87 5.57 -6.18
N LEU A 93 -2.13 6.55 -5.65
CA LEU A 93 -0.69 6.67 -5.87
C LEU A 93 0.03 5.92 -4.75
N ILE A 94 0.96 5.04 -5.11
CA ILE A 94 1.84 4.33 -4.18
C ILE A 94 3.28 4.73 -4.45
N ASP A 95 4.02 5.07 -3.40
CA ASP A 95 5.42 5.47 -3.45
C ASP A 95 6.22 4.75 -2.34
N LYS A 96 7.54 4.65 -2.50
CA LYS A 96 8.46 3.95 -1.58
C LYS A 96 7.94 2.58 -1.16
N LEU A 97 7.55 1.77 -2.14
CA LEU A 97 7.18 0.37 -1.92
C LEU A 97 8.43 -0.41 -1.52
N GLU A 98 8.49 -0.84 -0.26
CA GLU A 98 9.66 -1.47 0.34
C GLU A 98 9.33 -2.87 0.87
N PHE A 99 10.26 -3.79 0.65
CA PHE A 99 10.26 -5.13 1.22
C PHE A 99 11.62 -5.37 1.87
N VAL A 100 11.64 -5.48 3.20
CA VAL A 100 12.86 -5.65 4.01
C VAL A 100 12.75 -6.95 4.79
#